data_AF-A0A931Q8E4-F1
#
_entry.id   AF-A0A931Q8E4-F1
#
_cell.length_a   1.000
_cell.length_b   1.000
_cell.length_c   1.000
_cell.angle_alpha   90.00
_cell.angle_beta   90.00
_cell.angle_gamma   90.00
#
_symmetry.space_group_name_H-M   'P 1'
#
loop_
_entity.id
_entity.type
_entity.pdbx_description
1 polymer ?
#
loop_
_entity_poly.entity_id
_entity_poly.type
_entity_poly.pdbx_seq_one_letter_code
_entity_poly.pdbx_strand_id
1 'polypeptide(L)' 'MSVKKLMPGQRVLFVSSRDDARQNPGNVEQNEELFNLVPEGVQKELIIYEHAGHGTTMLESTEKPDLMETITRFIQNG' A
#
# COMPACT_ATOMS: atom_id res chain seq x y z
N MET A 1 13.69 -6.73 -2.15
CA MET A 1 14.02 -5.41 -2.74
C MET A 1 13.83 -4.38 -1.62
N SER A 2 14.80 -3.52 -1.32
CA SER A 2 14.70 -2.60 -0.17
C SER A 2 14.18 -1.24 -0.62
N VAL A 3 13.13 -0.71 0.02
CA VAL A 3 12.56 0.62 -0.25
C VAL A 3 13.60 1.75 -0.16
N LYS A 4 14.66 1.54 0.62
CA LYS A 4 15.81 2.46 0.75
C LYS A 4 16.63 2.65 -0.53
N LYS A 5 16.44 1.77 -1.52
CA LYS A 5 17.15 1.81 -2.82
C LYS A 5 16.31 2.43 -3.94
N LEU A 6 15.10 2.91 -3.63
CA LEU A 6 14.27 3.64 -4.59
C LEU A 6 14.96 4.96 -4.95
N MET A 7 14.97 5.29 -6.24
CA MET A 7 15.58 6.48 -6.79
C MET A 7 14.55 7.61 -6.94
N PRO A 8 14.97 8.89 -6.88
CA PRO A 8 14.09 10.01 -7.18
C PRO A 8 13.37 9.84 -8.52
N GLY A 9 12.08 10.20 -8.55
CA GLY A 9 11.21 10.00 -9.71
C GLY A 9 10.54 8.61 -9.78
N GLN A 10 10.94 7.65 -8.95
CA GLN A 10 10.17 6.42 -8.75
C GLN A 10 8.97 6.67 -7.83
N ARG A 11 8.00 5.77 -7.89
CA ARG A 11 6.73 5.86 -7.16
C ARG A 11 6.44 4.52 -6.50
N VAL A 12 5.87 4.56 -5.29
CA VAL A 12 5.44 3.36 -4.55
C VAL A 12 4.10 3.57 -3.88
N LEU A 13 3.22 2.57 -3.98
CA LEU A 13 1.93 2.52 -3.31
C LEU A 13 1.94 1.33 -2.33
N PHE A 14 1.72 1.61 -1.05
CA PHE A 14 1.57 0.61 0.01
C PHE A 14 0.10 0.44 0.35
N VAL A 15 -0.35 -0.81 0.42
CA VAL A 15 -1.75 -1.15 0.71
C VAL A 15 -1.79 -2.33 1.67
N SER A 16 -2.60 -2.22 2.73
CA SER A 16 -2.83 -3.28 3.72
C SER A 16 -4.23 -3.18 4.31
N SER A 17 -4.69 -4.25 4.95
CA SER A 17 -5.94 -4.27 5.73
C SER A 17 -5.67 -4.67 7.18
N ARG A 18 -6.38 -4.10 8.16
CA ARG A 18 -6.23 -4.44 9.58
C ARG A 18 -6.83 -5.81 9.92
N ASP A 19 -7.92 -6.18 9.26
CA ASP A 19 -8.53 -7.51 9.40
C ASP A 19 -7.73 -8.64 8.73
N ASP A 20 -6.61 -8.30 8.07
CA ASP A 20 -5.60 -9.22 7.56
C ASP A 20 -4.72 -9.86 8.66
N ALA A 21 -5.30 -10.05 9.85
CA ALA A 21 -4.60 -10.62 11.00
C ALA A 21 -4.50 -12.15 10.93
N ARG A 22 -5.17 -12.81 9.97
CA ARG A 22 -5.33 -14.27 9.96
C ARG A 22 -4.10 -15.05 9.54
N GLN A 23 -3.18 -14.46 8.77
CA GLN A 23 -1.98 -15.16 8.30
C GLN A 23 -0.67 -14.45 8.61
N ASN A 24 -0.67 -13.12 8.77
CA ASN A 24 0.55 -12.37 9.04
C ASN A 24 0.25 -11.14 9.92
N PRO A 25 0.16 -11.32 11.24
CA PRO A 25 -0.03 -10.19 12.15
C PRO A 25 1.14 -9.21 11.96
N GLY A 26 0.83 -7.93 11.73
CA GLY A 26 1.85 -6.89 11.53
C GLY A 26 1.94 -6.29 10.12
N ASN A 27 1.11 -6.70 9.16
CA ASN A 27 1.18 -6.18 7.78
C ASN A 27 1.03 -4.65 7.72
N VAL A 28 0.16 -4.08 8.55
CA VAL A 28 -0.06 -2.63 8.63
C VAL A 28 1.18 -1.94 9.19
N GLU A 29 1.70 -2.43 10.30
CA GLU A 29 2.88 -1.89 10.97
C GLU A 29 4.12 -1.98 10.08
N GLN A 30 4.27 -3.09 9.33
CA GLN A 30 5.35 -3.26 8.37
C GLN A 30 5.23 -2.28 7.19
N ASN A 31 4.04 -2.07 6.66
CA ASN A 31 3.82 -1.09 5.59
C ASN A 31 4.08 0.35 6.08
N GLU A 32 3.66 0.69 7.30
CA GLU A 32 3.97 1.98 7.92
C GLU A 32 5.49 2.16 8.10
N GLU A 33 6.21 1.14 8.57
CA GLU A 33 7.67 1.16 8.68
C GLU A 33 8.32 1.38 7.29
N LEU A 34 7.92 0.60 6.30
CA LEU A 34 8.45 0.71 4.94
C LEU A 34 8.15 2.07 4.32
N PHE A 35 6.95 2.61 4.51
CA PHE A 35 6.57 3.95 4.06
C PHE A 35 7.47 5.02 4.66
N ASN A 36 7.80 4.91 5.95
CA ASN A 36 8.70 5.83 6.64
C ASN A 36 10.15 5.72 6.17
N LEU A 37 10.57 4.55 5.69
CA LEU A 37 11.92 4.30 5.16
C LEU A 37 12.10 4.67 3.69
N VAL A 38 11.03 5.09 2.99
CA VAL A 38 11.13 5.55 1.61
C VAL A 38 11.99 6.83 1.53
N PRO A 39 13.05 6.86 0.68
CA PRO A 39 13.91 8.01 0.49
C PRO A 39 13.18 9.27 0.05
N GLU A 40 13.76 10.42 0.35
CA GLU A 40 13.29 11.71 -0.17
C GLU A 40 13.32 11.73 -1.71
N GLY A 41 12.36 12.42 -2.34
CA GLY A 41 12.23 12.51 -3.79
C GLY A 41 11.54 11.32 -4.47
N VAL A 42 11.21 10.27 -3.71
CA VAL A 42 10.34 9.17 -4.15
C VAL A 42 8.90 9.53 -3.78
N GLN A 43 7.97 9.43 -4.73
CA GLN A 43 6.55 9.63 -4.40
C GLN A 43 6.02 8.36 -3.72
N LYS A 44 5.31 8.53 -2.60
CA LYS A 44 4.80 7.44 -1.80
C LYS A 44 3.37 7.68 -1.35
N GLU A 45 2.57 6.64 -1.41
CA GLU A 45 1.19 6.61 -0.90
C GLU A 45 0.99 5.39 0.01
N LEU A 46 0.19 5.53 1.06
CA LEU A 46 -0.16 4.46 2.00
C LEU A 46 -1.67 4.44 2.21
N ILE A 47 -2.26 3.25 2.04
CA ILE A 47 -3.69 3.00 2.27
C ILE A 47 -3.80 1.84 3.24
N ILE A 48 -4.51 2.08 4.35
CA ILE A 48 -4.82 1.07 5.34
C ILE A 48 -6.34 0.97 5.40
N TYR A 49 -6.85 -0.19 5.02
CA TYR A 49 -8.26 -0.54 5.19
C TYR A 49 -8.49 -1.16 6.55
N GLU A 50 -9.71 -1.04 7.07
CA GLU A 50 -10.13 -1.72 8.29
C GLU A 50 -10.56 -3.17 7.98
N HIS A 51 -11.31 -3.36 6.90
CA HIS A 51 -12.02 -4.60 6.57
C HIS A 51 -11.98 -5.00 5.08
N ALA A 52 -10.82 -4.87 4.43
CA ALA A 52 -10.65 -5.26 3.03
C ALA A 52 -10.21 -6.72 2.83
N GLY A 53 -9.97 -7.51 3.88
CA GLY A 53 -9.51 -8.89 3.75
C GLY A 53 -8.03 -9.02 3.40
N HIS A 54 -7.66 -10.12 2.72
CA HIS A 54 -6.26 -10.51 2.45
C HIS A 54 -5.98 -10.71 0.97
N GLY A 55 -4.80 -10.25 0.52
CA GLY A 55 -4.29 -10.51 -0.83
C GLY A 55 -5.26 -10.01 -1.91
N THR A 56 -5.69 -10.90 -2.80
CA THR A 56 -6.59 -10.53 -3.91
C THR A 56 -7.99 -10.16 -3.46
N THR A 57 -8.45 -10.63 -2.29
CA THR A 57 -9.79 -10.27 -1.79
C THR A 57 -9.95 -8.78 -1.48
N MET A 58 -8.83 -8.06 -1.31
CA MET A 58 -8.83 -6.61 -1.18
C MET A 58 -9.34 -5.88 -2.42
N LEU A 59 -9.24 -6.49 -3.61
CA LEU A 59 -9.78 -5.94 -4.85
C LEU A 59 -11.30 -6.09 -4.95
N GLU A 60 -11.89 -6.94 -4.11
CA GLU A 60 -13.35 -7.17 -4.04
C GLU A 60 -13.99 -6.34 -2.92
N SER A 61 -13.18 -5.67 -2.09
CA SER A 61 -13.66 -4.84 -0.99
C SER A 61 -14.49 -3.66 -1.51
N THR A 62 -15.57 -3.36 -0.79
CA THR A 62 -16.39 -2.16 -1.03
C THR A 62 -15.94 -0.96 -0.19
N GLU A 63 -14.95 -1.15 0.68
CA GLU A 63 -14.35 -0.09 1.49
C GLU A 63 -13.69 0.95 0.59
N LYS A 64 -13.80 2.23 0.98
CA LYS A 64 -13.26 3.35 0.20
C LYS A 64 -11.95 3.85 0.76
N PRO A 65 -10.98 4.24 -0.10
CA PRO A 65 -11.09 4.33 -1.57
C PRO A 65 -11.11 2.97 -2.26
N ASP A 66 -11.69 2.88 -3.46
CA ASP A 66 -11.67 1.64 -4.24
C ASP A 66 -10.23 1.31 -4.65
N LEU A 67 -9.77 0.09 -4.35
CA LEU A 67 -8.37 -0.28 -4.57
C LEU A 67 -8.02 -0.33 -6.06
N MET A 68 -8.93 -0.84 -6.90
CA MET A 68 -8.68 -0.97 -8.34
C MET A 68 -8.62 0.39 -9.02
N GLU A 69 -9.54 1.29 -8.67
CA GLU A 69 -9.52 2.68 -9.11
C GLU A 69 -8.25 3.38 -8.64
N THR A 70 -7.85 3.15 -7.39
CA THR A 70 -6.65 3.77 -6.83
C THR A 70 -5.37 3.30 -7.52
N ILE A 71 -5.23 2.00 -7.77
CA ILE A 71 -4.09 1.44 -8.55
C ILE A 71 -4.08 2.02 -9.95
N THR A 72 -5.24 2.09 -10.62
CA THR A 72 -5.35 2.62 -11.98
C THR A 72 -4.93 4.09 -12.03
N ARG A 73 -5.46 4.91 -11.11
CA ARG A 73 -5.08 6.31 -10.96
C ARG A 73 -3.60 6.48 -10.67
N PHE A 74 -3.07 5.67 -9.76
CA PHE A 74 -1.66 5.68 -9.41
C PHE A 74 -0.80 5.41 -10.64
N ILE A 75 -1.11 4.40 -11.46
CA ILE A 75 -0.34 4.10 -12.68
C ILE A 75 -0.46 5.23 -13.70
N GLN A 76 -1.67 5.73 -13.96
CA GLN A 76 -1.94 6.71 -15.01
C GLN A 76 -1.42 8.12 -14.72
N ASN A 77 -1.38 8.53 -13.45
CA ASN A 77 -1.13 9.92 -13.05
C ASN A 77 0.29 10.18 -12.50
N GLY A 78 1.30 9.46 -12.96
CA GLY A 78 2.68 9.92 -12.72
C GLY A 78 3.70 9.32 -13.64
#